data_AF-A0A1V2RJR3-F1
#
_entry.id   AF-A0A1V2RJR3-F1
#
_cell.length_a   1.000
_cell.length_b   1.000
_cell.length_c   1.000
_cell.angle_alpha   90.00
_cell.angle_beta   90.00
_cell.angle_gamma   90.00
#
_symmetry.space_group_name_H-M   'P 1'
#
loop_
_entity.id
_entity.type
_entity.pdbx_description
1 polymer ?
#
loop_
_entity_poly.entity_id
_entity_poly.type
_entity_poly.pdbx_seq_one_letter_code
_entity_poly.pdbx_strand_id
1 'polypeptide(L)'
;MRPNPFHVLGLPVTADDEAVVEQARDLALIADEHEERALAEWAKDELTGRPETRRLHAFLEAPATDYRADRWADFARKHRRGPVTPAALRRAAGPLGPEDFDLGAAARTAAEALLAPPEADVRPAVEAPPVPYELPERPPLEVRDVLFG
;
A
#
# COMPACT_ATOMS: atom_id res chain seq x y z
N MET A 1 14.33 -10.27 -14.69
CA MET A 1 14.16 -10.26 -13.22
C MET A 1 13.02 -11.22 -12.91
N ARG A 2 13.16 -12.14 -11.94
CA ARG A 2 12.03 -13.02 -11.57
C ARG A 2 11.01 -12.23 -10.72
N PRO A 3 9.70 -12.49 -10.87
CA PRO A 3 8.66 -11.83 -10.07
C PRO A 3 8.76 -12.19 -8.58
N ASN A 4 8.14 -11.42 -7.70
CA ASN A 4 8.09 -11.74 -6.28
C ASN A 4 7.34 -13.08 -6.09
N PRO A 5 7.89 -14.08 -5.36
CA PRO A 5 7.22 -15.35 -5.09
C PRO A 5 5.82 -15.21 -4.47
N PHE A 6 5.60 -14.20 -3.63
CA PHE A 6 4.27 -13.91 -3.08
C PHE A 6 3.25 -13.55 -4.18
N HIS A 7 3.68 -12.86 -5.24
CA HIS A 7 2.83 -12.54 -6.39
C HIS A 7 2.54 -13.75 -7.25
N VAL A 8 3.56 -14.61 -7.43
CA VAL A 8 3.41 -15.85 -8.19
C VAL A 8 2.36 -16.76 -7.55
N LEU A 9 2.36 -16.87 -6.22
CA LEU A 9 1.38 -17.68 -5.50
C LEU A 9 0.07 -16.93 -5.21
N GLY A 10 0.04 -15.61 -5.38
CA GLY A 10 -1.12 -14.79 -5.02
C GLY A 10 -1.39 -14.76 -3.51
N LEU A 11 -0.33 -14.85 -2.70
CA LEU A 11 -0.41 -14.93 -1.24
C LEU A 11 0.10 -13.63 -0.59
N PRO A 12 -0.46 -13.23 0.57
CA PRO A 12 0.09 -12.13 1.34
C PRO A 12 1.42 -12.53 1.98
N VAL A 13 2.26 -11.54 2.30
CA VAL A 13 3.54 -11.75 3.01
C VAL A 13 3.38 -12.42 4.38
N THR A 14 2.17 -12.36 4.95
CA THR A 14 1.78 -12.99 6.22
C THR A 14 1.30 -14.42 6.08
N ALA A 15 1.24 -15.00 4.87
CA ALA A 15 0.91 -16.41 4.70
C ALA A 15 1.87 -17.28 5.51
N ASP A 16 1.41 -18.42 6.01
CA ASP A 16 2.27 -19.43 6.62
C ASP A 16 2.77 -20.42 5.56
N ASP A 17 3.61 -21.36 5.97
CA ASP A 17 4.20 -22.34 5.05
C ASP A 17 3.18 -23.35 4.54
N GLU A 18 2.14 -23.66 5.34
CA GLU A 18 1.05 -24.56 4.92
C GLU A 18 0.27 -23.95 3.76
N ALA A 19 -0.17 -22.68 3.90
CA ALA A 19 -0.86 -21.95 2.84
C ALA A 19 0.00 -21.82 1.57
N VAL A 20 1.32 -21.62 1.73
CA VAL A 20 2.26 -21.56 0.59
C VAL A 20 2.31 -22.90 -0.16
N VAL A 21 2.40 -24.01 0.55
CA VAL A 21 2.45 -25.35 -0.05
C VAL A 21 1.13 -25.72 -0.72
N GLU A 22 0.00 -25.47 -0.05
CA GLU A 22 -1.33 -25.74 -0.60
C GLU A 22 -1.57 -24.94 -1.88
N GLN A 23 -1.31 -23.64 -1.84
CA GLN A 23 -1.52 -22.76 -2.98
C GLN A 23 -0.62 -23.11 -4.18
N ALA A 24 0.65 -23.47 -3.92
CA ALA A 24 1.55 -23.93 -4.99
C ALA A 24 1.05 -25.22 -5.64
N ARG A 25 0.50 -26.14 -4.86
CA ARG A 25 -0.10 -27.38 -5.37
C ARG A 25 -1.35 -27.09 -6.20
N ASP A 26 -2.22 -26.20 -5.74
CA ASP A 26 -3.43 -25.82 -6.46
C ASP A 26 -3.10 -25.16 -7.80
N LEU A 27 -2.13 -24.25 -7.82
CA LEU A 27 -1.64 -23.64 -9.07
C LEU A 27 -1.02 -24.67 -10.02
N ALA A 28 -0.25 -25.64 -9.50
CA ALA A 28 0.33 -26.69 -10.33
C ALA A 28 -0.73 -27.62 -10.96
N LEU A 29 -1.86 -27.84 -10.28
CA LEU A 29 -2.97 -28.65 -10.79
C LEU A 29 -3.74 -27.98 -11.93
N ILE A 30 -3.87 -26.65 -11.90
CA ILE A 30 -4.62 -25.89 -12.92
C ILE A 30 -3.73 -25.31 -14.03
N ALA A 31 -2.41 -25.35 -13.87
CA ALA A 31 -1.46 -24.86 -14.87
C ALA A 31 -1.50 -25.69 -16.16
N ASP A 32 -1.65 -24.99 -17.28
CA ASP A 32 -1.72 -25.59 -18.61
C ASP A 32 -0.32 -25.93 -19.13
N GLU A 33 0.67 -25.11 -18.77
CA GLU A 33 2.03 -25.21 -19.27
C GLU A 33 3.02 -25.72 -18.22
N HIS A 34 4.08 -26.39 -18.68
CA HIS A 34 5.15 -26.86 -17.79
C HIS A 34 5.90 -25.69 -17.12
N GLU A 35 6.03 -24.57 -17.82
CA GLU A 35 6.69 -23.36 -17.30
C GLU A 35 5.90 -22.75 -16.12
N GLU A 36 4.57 -22.75 -16.17
CA GLU A 36 3.71 -22.27 -15.09
C GLU A 36 3.83 -23.14 -13.84
N ARG A 37 3.87 -24.47 -14.02
CA ARG A 37 4.10 -25.42 -12.92
C ARG A 37 5.48 -25.22 -12.29
N ALA A 38 6.51 -25.06 -13.12
CA ALA A 38 7.87 -24.81 -12.66
C ALA A 38 7.98 -23.46 -11.93
N LEU A 39 7.21 -22.46 -12.34
CA LEU A 39 7.17 -21.15 -11.70
C LEU A 39 6.50 -21.22 -10.31
N ALA A 40 5.39 -21.94 -10.19
CA ALA A 40 4.72 -22.15 -8.90
C ALA A 40 5.60 -22.94 -7.92
N GLU A 41 6.27 -23.98 -8.40
CA GLU A 41 7.20 -24.79 -7.60
C GLU A 41 8.41 -23.98 -7.14
N TRP A 42 9.00 -23.18 -8.03
CA TRP A 42 10.08 -22.26 -7.66
C TRP A 42 9.63 -21.25 -6.59
N ALA A 43 8.44 -20.66 -6.73
CA ALA A 43 7.94 -19.68 -5.76
C ALA A 43 7.71 -20.31 -4.38
N LYS A 44 7.20 -21.55 -4.35
CA LYS A 44 7.10 -22.33 -3.11
C LYS A 44 8.48 -22.49 -2.46
N ASP A 45 9.46 -22.99 -3.22
CA ASP A 45 10.81 -23.26 -2.71
C ASP A 45 11.51 -21.99 -2.17
N GLU A 46 11.30 -20.83 -2.80
CA GLU A 46 11.81 -19.55 -2.32
C GLU A 46 11.20 -19.13 -0.97
N LEU A 47 9.91 -19.42 -0.77
CA LEU A 47 9.17 -19.01 0.43
C LEU A 47 9.27 -20.01 1.58
N THR A 48 9.41 -21.30 1.31
CA THR A 48 9.55 -22.36 2.34
C THR A 48 10.99 -22.78 2.59
N GLY A 49 11.94 -22.33 1.75
CA GLY A 49 13.35 -22.67 1.85
C GLY A 49 14.04 -21.97 3.03
N ARG A 50 14.74 -20.87 2.73
CA ARG A 50 15.49 -20.12 3.74
C ARG A 50 14.66 -18.97 4.31
N PRO A 51 14.55 -18.82 5.64
CA PRO A 51 13.82 -17.71 6.26
C PRO A 51 14.31 -16.33 5.80
N GLU A 52 15.61 -16.19 5.54
CA GLU A 52 16.22 -14.95 5.06
C GLU A 52 15.73 -14.57 3.66
N THR A 53 15.59 -15.57 2.77
CA THR A 53 15.06 -15.40 1.42
C THR A 53 13.60 -14.93 1.46
N ARG A 54 12.78 -15.58 2.29
CA ARG A 54 11.38 -15.18 2.52
C ARG A 54 11.28 -13.73 3.01
N ARG A 55 12.12 -13.35 3.98
CA ARG A 55 12.15 -11.97 4.52
C ARG A 55 12.58 -10.94 3.48
N LEU A 56 13.54 -11.28 2.62
CA LEU A 56 13.95 -10.40 1.53
C LEU A 56 12.80 -10.12 0.56
N HIS A 57 12.08 -11.16 0.14
CA HIS A 57 10.91 -11.02 -0.74
C HIS A 57 9.77 -10.26 -0.07
N ALA A 58 9.58 -10.42 1.24
CA ALA A 58 8.60 -9.65 2.01
C ALA A 58 9.01 -8.16 2.14
N PHE A 59 10.31 -7.86 2.28
CA PHE A 59 10.82 -6.50 2.38
C PHE A 59 10.75 -5.74 1.05
N LEU A 60 11.00 -6.44 -0.06
CA LEU A 60 10.90 -5.85 -1.40
C LEU A 60 9.46 -5.63 -1.87
N GLU A 61 8.49 -6.01 -1.04
CA GLU A 61 7.10 -5.89 -1.37
C GLU A 61 6.55 -4.49 -1.13
N ALA A 62 5.79 -3.97 -2.10
CA ALA A 62 5.17 -2.67 -1.97
C ALA A 62 4.12 -2.70 -0.84
N PRO A 63 4.02 -1.65 -0.01
CA PRO A 63 2.99 -1.58 1.02
C PRO A 63 1.59 -1.72 0.40
N ALA A 64 0.74 -2.56 0.99
CA ALA A 64 -0.69 -2.75 0.64
C ALA A 64 -1.04 -3.55 -0.63
N THR A 65 -0.15 -4.39 -1.16
CA THR A 65 -0.45 -5.40 -2.19
C THR A 65 -1.16 -6.65 -1.63
N ASP A 66 -2.15 -6.45 -0.76
CA ASP A 66 -2.93 -7.55 -0.21
C ASP A 66 -3.87 -8.09 -1.30
N TYR A 67 -3.49 -9.20 -1.94
CA TYR A 67 -4.22 -9.93 -3.00
C TYR A 67 -5.55 -10.55 -2.52
N ARG A 68 -6.10 -10.09 -1.39
CA ARG A 68 -7.39 -10.53 -0.86
C ARG A 68 -8.53 -10.14 -1.80
N ALA A 69 -9.28 -11.17 -2.16
CA ALA A 69 -10.39 -11.19 -3.10
C ALA A 69 -11.48 -10.13 -2.85
N ASP A 70 -11.63 -9.60 -1.64
CA ASP A 70 -12.69 -8.62 -1.35
C ASP A 70 -12.39 -7.23 -1.91
N ARG A 71 -11.12 -6.78 -1.84
CA ARG A 71 -10.71 -5.53 -2.48
C ARG A 71 -10.56 -5.70 -3.98
N TRP A 72 -10.17 -6.89 -4.44
CA TRP A 72 -10.13 -7.19 -5.87
C TRP A 72 -11.53 -7.25 -6.47
N ALA A 73 -12.53 -7.82 -5.79
CA ALA A 73 -13.91 -7.83 -6.27
C ALA A 73 -14.50 -6.42 -6.32
N ASP A 74 -14.23 -5.58 -5.32
CA ASP A 74 -14.64 -4.17 -5.32
C ASP A 74 -13.91 -3.34 -6.39
N PHE A 75 -12.61 -3.56 -6.56
CA PHE A 75 -11.81 -2.98 -7.65
C PHE A 75 -12.33 -3.44 -9.02
N ALA A 76 -12.50 -4.74 -9.23
CA ALA A 76 -13.02 -5.34 -10.45
C ALA A 76 -14.45 -4.90 -10.74
N ARG A 77 -15.31 -4.70 -9.73
CA ARG A 77 -16.68 -4.16 -9.88
C ARG A 77 -16.66 -2.69 -10.27
N LYS A 78 -15.77 -1.89 -9.66
CA LYS A 78 -15.60 -0.46 -9.97
C LYS A 78 -15.00 -0.23 -11.36
N HIS A 79 -14.16 -1.15 -11.83
CA HIS A 79 -13.47 -1.09 -13.12
C HIS A 79 -14.03 -2.08 -14.16
N ARG A 80 -15.23 -2.63 -13.93
CA ARG A 80 -15.92 -3.63 -14.78
C ARG A 80 -16.47 -3.04 -16.09
N ARG A 81 -15.67 -2.31 -16.86
CA ARG A 81 -15.92 -2.15 -18.30
C ARG A 81 -15.24 -3.29 -19.03
N GLY A 82 -15.90 -4.45 -19.00
CA GLY A 82 -15.49 -5.66 -19.72
C GLY A 82 -14.32 -6.41 -19.08
N PRO A 83 -14.32 -7.76 -19.07
CA PRO A 83 -13.16 -8.52 -18.63
C PRO A 83 -12.00 -8.28 -19.59
N VAL A 84 -10.91 -7.74 -19.05
CA VAL A 84 -9.65 -7.57 -19.78
C VAL A 84 -9.03 -8.95 -19.95
N THR A 85 -9.31 -9.61 -21.08
CA THR A 85 -8.66 -10.87 -21.44
C THR A 85 -7.22 -10.60 -21.90
N PRO A 86 -6.26 -11.54 -21.78
CA PRO A 86 -4.90 -11.37 -22.31
C PRO A 86 -4.88 -11.03 -23.81
N ALA A 87 -5.86 -11.54 -24.57
CA ALA A 87 -6.08 -11.19 -25.96
C ALA A 87 -6.60 -9.75 -26.15
N ALA A 88 -7.46 -9.26 -25.24
CA ALA A 88 -7.91 -7.87 -25.23
C ALA A 88 -6.78 -6.90 -24.83
N LEU A 89 -5.90 -7.27 -23.88
CA LEU A 89 -4.68 -6.52 -23.55
C LEU A 89 -3.75 -6.40 -24.75
N ARG A 90 -3.49 -7.50 -25.46
CA ARG A 90 -2.66 -7.47 -26.68
C ARG A 90 -3.27 -6.64 -27.80
N ARG A 91 -4.60 -6.54 -27.87
CA ARG A 91 -5.33 -5.75 -28.88
C ARG A 91 -5.52 -4.28 -28.48
N ALA A 92 -5.52 -3.99 -27.18
CA ALA A 92 -5.61 -2.65 -26.59
C ALA A 92 -4.24 -2.02 -26.28
N ALA A 93 -3.14 -2.78 -26.40
CA ALA A 93 -1.75 -2.32 -26.28
C ALA A 93 -1.32 -1.42 -27.45
N GLY A 94 -2.20 -0.53 -27.91
CA GLY A 94 -1.75 0.70 -28.55
C GLY A 94 -0.93 1.52 -27.54
N PRO A 95 -0.03 2.38 -28.00
CA PRO A 95 0.64 3.32 -27.10
C PRO A 95 -0.41 4.13 -26.34
N LEU A 96 -0.24 4.24 -25.02
CA LEU A 96 -1.13 5.00 -24.15
C LEU A 96 -1.27 6.43 -24.69
N GLY A 97 -2.52 6.86 -24.88
CA GLY A 97 -2.87 8.18 -25.36
C GLY A 97 -3.11 9.16 -24.21
N PRO A 98 -3.05 10.47 -24.46
CA PRO A 98 -3.40 11.49 -23.46
C PRO A 98 -4.79 11.32 -22.83
N GLU A 99 -5.73 10.75 -23.59
CA GLU A 99 -7.11 10.46 -23.18
C GLU A 99 -7.24 9.33 -22.15
N ASP A 100 -6.21 8.48 -22.01
CA ASP A 100 -6.19 7.39 -21.04
C ASP A 100 -5.83 7.88 -19.62
N PHE A 101 -5.39 9.13 -19.49
CA PHE A 101 -5.01 9.73 -18.22
C PHE A 101 -6.05 10.75 -17.74
N ASP A 102 -6.66 10.48 -16.59
CA ASP A 102 -7.46 11.47 -15.88
C ASP A 102 -6.54 12.44 -15.12
N LEU A 103 -6.10 13.48 -15.82
CA LEU A 103 -5.25 14.53 -15.27
C LEU A 103 -5.92 15.27 -14.10
N GLY A 104 -7.25 15.34 -14.07
CA GLY A 104 -8.00 15.97 -12.99
C GLY A 104 -7.92 15.15 -11.70
N ALA A 105 -8.06 13.82 -11.81
CA ALA A 105 -7.84 12.90 -10.70
C ALA A 105 -6.40 12.96 -10.20
N ALA A 106 -5.42 12.94 -11.11
CA ALA A 106 -4.00 13.04 -10.75
C ALA A 106 -3.67 14.35 -10.01
N ALA A 107 -4.17 15.48 -10.49
CA ALA A 107 -3.98 16.78 -9.83
C ALA A 107 -4.62 16.84 -8.44
N ARG A 108 -5.81 16.23 -8.27
CA ARG A 108 -6.48 16.17 -6.97
C ARG A 108 -5.70 15.32 -5.98
N THR A 109 -5.24 14.14 -6.38
CA THR A 109 -4.41 13.28 -5.52
C THR A 109 -3.11 13.97 -5.12
N ALA A 110 -2.46 14.68 -6.04
CA ALA A 110 -1.27 15.46 -5.72
C ALA A 110 -1.57 16.59 -4.72
N ALA A 111 -2.69 17.30 -4.88
CA ALA A 111 -3.11 18.33 -3.94
C ALA A 111 -3.46 17.77 -2.56
N GLU A 112 -4.15 16.63 -2.49
CA GLU A 112 -4.48 15.94 -1.23
C GLU A 112 -3.21 15.49 -0.50
N ALA A 113 -2.21 14.98 -1.22
CA ALA A 113 -0.93 14.60 -0.64
C ALA A 113 -0.14 15.81 -0.10
N LEU A 114 -0.22 16.97 -0.75
CA LEU A 114 0.41 18.21 -0.26
C LEU A 114 -0.31 18.81 0.95
N LEU A 115 -1.62 18.58 1.07
CA LEU A 115 -2.44 19.04 2.18
C LEU A 115 -2.48 18.05 3.34
N ALA A 116 -1.93 16.84 3.17
CA ALA A 116 -1.86 15.86 4.24
C ALA A 116 -0.96 16.42 5.35
N PRO A 117 -1.45 16.53 6.60
CA PRO A 117 -0.61 16.93 7.71
C PRO A 117 0.50 15.89 7.87
N PRO A 118 1.73 16.32 8.24
CA PRO A 118 2.79 15.37 8.53
C PRO A 118 2.35 14.44 9.65
N GLU A 119 2.80 13.19 9.61
CA GLU A 119 2.64 12.27 10.72
C GLU A 119 3.39 12.83 11.94
N ALA A 120 2.64 13.49 12.83
CA ALA A 120 3.14 14.00 14.08
C ALA A 120 2.82 13.00 15.18
N ASP A 121 3.84 12.59 15.92
CA ASP A 121 3.61 11.86 17.17
C ASP A 121 2.99 12.81 18.18
N VAL A 122 1.70 12.64 18.46
CA VAL A 122 0.95 13.45 19.43
C VAL A 122 1.07 12.94 20.86
N ARG A 123 1.65 11.75 21.08
CA ARG A 123 1.83 11.18 22.42
C ARG A 123 2.62 12.09 23.36
N PRO A 124 3.71 12.76 22.93
CA PRO A 124 4.43 13.70 23.78
C PRO A 124 3.56 14.87 24.27
N ALA A 125 2.57 15.32 23.48
CA ALA A 125 1.67 16.40 23.86
C ALA A 125 0.55 15.94 24.81
N VAL A 126 0.17 14.66 24.75
CA VAL A 126 -0.84 14.05 25.62
C VAL A 126 -0.25 13.59 26.95
N GLU A 127 0.98 13.09 26.93
CA GLU A 127 1.71 12.60 28.10
C GLU A 127 2.46 13.72 28.85
N ALA A 128 2.62 14.88 28.22
CA ALA A 128 3.15 16.06 28.90
C ALA A 128 2.21 16.43 30.06
N PRO A 129 2.73 16.61 31.29
CA PRO A 129 1.93 17.17 32.37
C PRO A 129 1.39 18.54 31.93
N PRO A 130 0.15 18.90 32.30
CA PRO A 130 -0.36 20.22 32.00
C PRO A 130 0.63 21.26 32.51
N VAL A 131 1.13 22.11 31.61
CA VAL A 131 2.02 23.21 31.99
C VAL A 131 1.27 24.00 33.06
N PRO A 132 1.81 24.12 34.28
CA PRO A 132 1.15 24.90 35.31
C PRO A 132 0.96 26.31 34.75
N TYR A 133 -0.27 26.80 34.83
CA TYR A 133 -0.59 28.17 34.48
C TYR A 133 0.07 29.05 35.54
N GLU A 134 1.35 29.40 35.34
CA GLU A 134 2.00 30.45 36.11
C GLU A 134 1.32 31.76 35.71
N LEU A 135 0.26 32.11 36.44
CA LEU A 135 -0.17 33.49 36.50
C LEU A 135 1.07 34.27 36.94
N PRO A 136 1.61 35.20 36.13
CA PRO A 136 2.65 36.07 36.64
C PRO A 136 2.09 36.73 37.90
N GLU A 137 2.84 36.68 39.01
CA GLU A 137 2.44 37.22 40.33
C GLU A 137 2.08 38.71 40.31
N ARG A 138 2.19 39.36 39.15
CA ARG A 138 1.64 40.68 38.87
C ARG A 138 0.80 40.64 37.59
N PRO A 139 -0.49 41.02 37.63
CA PRO A 139 -1.16 41.41 36.40
C PRO A 139 -0.34 42.53 35.74
N PRO A 140 -0.17 42.53 34.41
CA PRO A 140 0.48 43.66 33.74
C PRO A 140 -0.27 44.93 34.15
N LEU A 141 0.47 45.89 34.70
CA LEU A 141 -0.03 47.18 35.16
C LEU A 141 -1.12 47.69 34.22
N GLU A 142 -2.31 47.95 34.77
CA GLU A 142 -3.29 48.78 34.08
C GLU A 142 -2.60 50.08 33.72
N VAL A 143 -2.32 50.29 32.43
CA VAL A 143 -1.91 51.59 31.92
C VAL A 143 -3.17 52.45 31.93
N ARG A 144 -3.52 52.95 33.11
CA ARG A 144 -4.32 54.16 33.26
C ARG A 144 -3.38 55.34 33.09
N ASP A 145 -3.75 56.17 32.11
CA ASP A 145 -3.43 57.58 31.97
C ASP A 145 -1.95 57.95 31.91
N VAL A 146 -1.44 58.06 30.68
CA VAL A 146 -0.46 59.10 30.37
C VAL A 146 -1.21 60.27 29.75
N LEU A 147 -1.55 61.23 30.61
CA LEU A 147 -1.86 62.61 30.23
C LEU A 147 -0.61 63.27 29.66
N PHE A 148 -0.61 63.58 28.36
CA PHE A 148 0.04 64.74 27.73
C PHE A 148 -0.82 65.01 26.48
N GLY A 149 -1.62 66.06 26.41
CA GLY A 149 -1.19 67.46 26.34
C GLY A 149 -1.66 67.98 24.98
#